data_AF-A0A7C5UL64-F1
#
_entry.id   AF-A0A7C5UL64-F1
#
_cell.length_a   1.000
_cell.length_b   1.000
_cell.length_c   1.000
_cell.angle_alpha   90.00
_cell.angle_beta   90.00
_cell.angle_gamma   90.00
#
_symmetry.space_group_name_H-M   'P 1'
#
loop_
_entity.id
_entity.type
_entity.pdbx_description
1 polymer ?
#
loop_
_entity_poly.entity_id
_entity_poly.type
_entity_poly.pdbx_seq_one_letter_code
_entity_poly.pdbx_strand_id
1 'polypeptide(L)'
;MPRRCPYCGAELPTEAPEQECPVCKNIVRLPNPYARRFAWMALITATLYFIAMFTMLGGDTGWWVFLVFGVATLSGIYLMITMYHFFKAG
;
A
#
# COMPACT_ATOMS: atom_id res chain seq x y z
N MET A 1 -16.13 6.96 18.57
CA MET A 1 -15.13 7.89 19.14
C MET A 1 -15.13 9.12 18.26
N PRO A 2 -15.35 10.34 18.79
CA PRO A 2 -15.29 11.57 18.00
C PRO A 2 -13.89 11.68 17.38
N ARG A 3 -13.83 11.79 16.04
CA ARG A 3 -12.55 11.96 15.36
C ARG A 3 -12.09 13.39 15.53
N ARG A 4 -10.81 13.60 15.80
CA ARG A 4 -10.18 14.92 15.77
C ARG A 4 -9.40 15.09 14.47
N CYS A 5 -9.47 16.28 13.89
CA CYS A 5 -8.66 16.62 12.74
C CYS A 5 -7.17 16.61 13.13
N PRO A 6 -6.28 15.91 12.40
CA PRO A 6 -4.86 15.84 12.73
C PRO A 6 -4.14 17.19 12.54
N TYR A 7 -4.74 18.13 11.80
CA TYR A 7 -4.15 19.43 11.50
C TYR A 7 -4.56 20.53 12.50
N CYS A 8 -5.83 20.57 12.90
CA CYS A 8 -6.36 21.64 13.75
C CYS A 8 -6.99 21.16 15.06
N GLY A 9 -7.06 19.85 15.30
CA GLY A 9 -7.62 19.27 16.54
C GLY A 9 -9.14 19.36 16.67
N ALA A 10 -9.84 20.01 15.73
CA ALA A 10 -11.30 20.16 15.76
C ALA A 10 -12.02 18.80 15.64
N GLU A 11 -13.19 18.69 16.28
CA GLU A 11 -14.03 17.50 16.19
C GLU A 11 -14.65 17.37 14.80
N LEU A 12 -14.50 16.19 14.19
CA LEU A 12 -15.01 15.85 12.87
C LEU A 12 -16.33 15.08 13.01
N PRO A 13 -17.37 15.47 12.27
CA PRO A 13 -18.65 14.74 12.25
C PRO A 13 -18.44 13.31 11.75
N THR A 14 -19.02 12.31 12.38
CA THR A 14 -18.52 10.91 12.28
C THR A 14 -18.97 10.14 11.02
N GLU A 15 -19.68 10.75 10.07
CA GLU A 15 -20.51 9.99 9.11
C GLU A 15 -20.09 9.95 7.63
N ALA A 16 -18.97 10.55 7.17
CA ALA A 16 -18.57 10.44 5.76
C ALA A 16 -17.11 9.97 5.55
N PRO A 17 -16.84 9.17 4.50
CA PRO A 17 -15.55 8.54 4.22
C PRO A 17 -14.46 9.55 3.82
N GLU A 18 -14.88 10.64 3.17
CA GLU A 18 -14.06 11.82 2.89
C GLU A 18 -14.78 13.02 3.49
N GLN A 19 -14.15 13.69 4.45
CA GLN A 19 -14.69 14.91 5.02
C GLN A 19 -13.67 16.02 4.98
N GLU A 20 -14.13 17.16 4.49
CA GLU A 20 -13.45 18.42 4.63
C GLU A 20 -13.63 18.92 6.06
N CYS A 21 -12.54 19.21 6.75
CA CYS A 21 -12.64 19.72 8.12
C CYS A 21 -13.34 21.09 8.12
N PRO A 22 -14.40 21.31 8.92
CA PRO A 22 -15.14 22.56 8.91
C PRO A 22 -14.31 23.79 9.35
N VAL A 23 -13.19 23.56 10.03
CA VAL A 23 -12.33 24.63 10.57
C VAL A 23 -11.16 24.94 9.63
N CYS A 24 -10.38 23.93 9.23
CA CYS A 24 -9.18 24.15 8.41
C CYS A 24 -9.39 23.88 6.92
N LYS A 25 -10.59 23.46 6.50
CA LYS A 25 -10.94 23.04 5.13
C LYS A 25 -10.01 21.97 4.55
N ASN A 26 -9.25 21.28 5.38
CA ASN A 26 -8.35 20.24 4.92
C ASN A 26 -9.11 18.93 4.76
N ILE A 27 -8.85 18.19 3.68
CA ILE A 27 -9.50 16.91 3.42
C ILE A 27 -8.91 15.87 4.37
N VAL A 28 -9.74 15.35 5.26
CA VAL A 28 -9.39 14.28 6.20
C VAL A 28 -9.99 12.98 5.68
N ARG A 29 -9.13 12.10 5.14
CA ARG A 29 -9.52 10.72 4.79
C ARG A 29 -9.46 9.83 6.02
N LEU A 30 -10.33 8.83 6.09
CA LEU A 30 -10.19 7.77 7.09
C LEU A 30 -8.79 7.13 7.00
N PRO A 31 -8.16 6.78 8.14
CA PRO A 31 -7.03 5.88 8.12
C PRO A 31 -7.53 4.54 7.57
N ASN A 32 -7.22 4.25 6.30
CA ASN A 32 -7.56 2.97 5.71
C ASN A 32 -6.76 1.88 6.46
N PRO A 33 -7.41 0.93 7.14
CA PRO A 33 -6.72 -0.10 7.91
C PRO A 33 -5.79 -0.97 7.03
N TYR A 34 -6.02 -0.99 5.72
CA TYR A 34 -5.20 -1.69 4.74
C TYR A 34 -4.02 -0.86 4.21
N ALA A 35 -3.94 0.45 4.49
CA ALA A 35 -2.88 1.34 3.99
C ALA A 35 -1.47 0.87 4.38
N ARG A 36 -1.29 0.54 5.67
CA ARG A 36 0.01 0.09 6.20
C ARG A 36 0.42 -1.24 5.58
N ARG A 37 -0.54 -2.14 5.37
CA ARG A 37 -0.31 -3.47 4.78
C ARG A 37 0.01 -3.36 3.29
N PHE A 38 -0.68 -2.48 2.58
CA PHE A 38 -0.40 -2.16 1.19
C PHE A 38 0.99 -1.56 1.02
N ALA A 39 1.37 -0.56 1.82
CA ALA A 39 2.70 0.05 1.77
C ALA A 39 3.82 -0.98 2.03
N TRP A 40 3.63 -1.87 3.01
CA TRP A 40 4.59 -2.93 3.30
C TRP A 40 4.71 -3.94 2.16
N MET A 41 3.58 -4.39 1.59
CA MET A 41 3.60 -5.31 0.46
C MET A 41 4.22 -4.67 -0.77
N ALA A 42 3.94 -3.39 -1.04
CA ALA A 42 4.58 -2.64 -2.11
C ALA A 42 6.10 -2.58 -1.97
N LEU A 43 6.59 -2.34 -0.76
CA LEU A 43 8.02 -2.31 -0.51
C LEU A 43 8.67 -3.69 -0.70
N ILE A 44 8.03 -4.77 -0.23
CA ILE A 44 8.51 -6.14 -0.42
C ILE A 44 8.53 -6.51 -1.91
N THR A 45 7.43 -6.27 -2.63
CA THR A 45 7.33 -6.57 -4.07
C THR A 45 8.36 -5.78 -4.86
N ALA A 46 8.53 -4.48 -4.58
CA ALA A 46 9.54 -3.66 -5.24
C ALA A 46 10.96 -4.19 -5.01
N THR A 47 11.26 -4.60 -3.77
CA THR A 47 12.57 -5.18 -3.41
C THR A 47 12.82 -6.50 -4.14
N LEU A 48 11.81 -7.39 -4.21
CA LEU A 48 11.92 -8.66 -4.91
C LEU A 48 12.14 -8.48 -6.42
N TYR A 49 11.40 -7.56 -7.05
CA TYR A 49 11.60 -7.23 -8.46
C TYR A 49 12.96 -6.60 -8.72
N PHE A 50 13.45 -5.75 -7.80
CA PHE A 50 14.78 -5.18 -7.90
C PHE A 50 15.86 -6.27 -7.87
N ILE A 51 15.78 -7.20 -6.93
CA ILE A 51 16.69 -8.35 -6.86
C ILE A 51 16.62 -9.18 -8.15
N ALA A 52 15.40 -9.48 -8.63
CA ALA A 52 15.19 -10.23 -9.87
C ALA A 52 15.84 -9.54 -11.10
N MET A 53 15.70 -8.21 -11.19
CA MET A 53 16.33 -7.42 -12.25
C MET A 53 17.86 -7.51 -12.22
N PHE A 54 18.48 -7.38 -11.02
CA PHE A 54 19.92 -7.48 -10.87
C PHE A 54 20.46 -8.90 -11.12
N THR A 55 19.71 -9.94 -10.75
CA THR A 55 20.10 -11.32 -11.07
C THR A 55 20.15 -11.57 -12.59
N MET A 56 19.22 -10.99 -13.36
CA MET A 56 19.28 -11.07 -14.83
C MET A 56 20.44 -10.26 -15.41
N LEU A 57 20.70 -9.07 -14.87
CA LEU A 57 21.78 -8.18 -15.33
C LEU A 57 23.18 -8.75 -15.05
N GLY A 58 23.33 -9.53 -13.97
CA GLY A 58 24.56 -10.23 -13.62
C GLY A 58 24.87 -11.46 -14.48
N GLY A 59 23.98 -11.85 -15.40
CA GLY A 59 24.14 -13.06 -16.22
C GLY A 59 23.96 -14.36 -15.44
N ASP A 60 23.41 -14.28 -14.23
CA ASP A 60 23.09 -15.45 -13.42
C ASP A 60 21.94 -16.20 -14.09
N THR A 61 22.22 -17.44 -14.53
CA THR A 61 21.27 -18.31 -15.25
C THR A 61 21.00 -19.62 -14.50
N GLY A 62 21.29 -19.65 -13.20
CA GLY A 62 21.00 -20.79 -12.35
C GLY A 62 19.50 -21.06 -12.21
N TRP A 63 19.14 -22.31 -11.93
CA TRP A 63 17.75 -22.74 -11.72
C TRP A 63 17.01 -21.91 -10.65
N TRP A 64 17.75 -21.33 -9.69
CA TRP A 64 17.20 -20.44 -8.65
C TRP A 64 16.60 -19.13 -9.20
N VAL A 65 16.98 -18.70 -10.41
CA VAL A 65 16.39 -17.51 -11.05
C VAL A 65 14.90 -17.71 -11.31
N PHE A 66 14.48 -18.93 -11.69
CA PHE A 66 13.07 -19.26 -11.85
C PHE A 66 12.31 -19.19 -10.53
N LEU A 67 12.94 -19.58 -9.41
CA LEU A 67 12.36 -19.44 -8.07
C LEU A 67 12.20 -17.96 -7.69
N VAL A 68 13.23 -17.15 -7.91
CA VAL A 68 13.18 -15.70 -7.63
C VAL A 68 12.10 -15.02 -8.46
N PHE A 69 12.00 -15.34 -9.74
CA PHE A 69 10.93 -14.84 -10.62
C PHE A 69 9.55 -15.31 -10.18
N GLY A 70 9.40 -16.59 -9.81
CA GLY A 70 8.14 -17.14 -9.31
C GLY A 70 7.66 -16.43 -8.05
N VAL A 71 8.56 -16.22 -7.08
CA VAL A 71 8.26 -15.51 -5.84
C VAL A 71 7.95 -14.03 -6.10
N ALA A 72 8.72 -13.36 -6.97
CA ALA A 72 8.44 -11.98 -7.36
C ALA A 72 7.07 -11.84 -8.02
N THR A 73 6.73 -12.74 -8.94
CA THR A 73 5.42 -12.76 -9.63
C THR A 73 4.28 -12.99 -8.66
N LEU A 74 4.40 -13.98 -7.77
CA LEU A 74 3.42 -14.24 -6.71
C LEU A 74 3.25 -13.03 -5.76
N SER A 75 4.35 -12.36 -5.41
CA SER A 75 4.30 -11.14 -4.59
C SER A 75 3.56 -10.01 -5.30
N GLY A 76 3.73 -9.86 -6.62
CA GLY A 76 3.02 -8.88 -7.43
C GLY A 76 1.52 -9.17 -7.54
N ILE A 77 1.14 -10.45 -7.71
CA ILE A 77 -0.28 -10.87 -7.70
C ILE A 77 -0.90 -10.58 -6.32
N TYR A 78 -0.19 -10.91 -5.25
CA TYR A 78 -0.66 -10.62 -3.90
C TYR A 78 -0.82 -9.11 -3.68
N LEU A 79 0.11 -8.30 -4.18
CA LEU A 79 0.01 -6.85 -4.15
C LEU A 79 -1.23 -6.36 -4.88
N MET A 80 -1.51 -6.83 -6.09
CA MET A 80 -2.72 -6.49 -6.85
C MET A 80 -4.00 -6.82 -6.06
N ILE A 81 -4.05 -7.98 -5.39
CA ILE A 81 -5.17 -8.38 -4.54
C ILE A 81 -5.32 -7.41 -3.35
N THR A 82 -4.22 -7.10 -2.66
CA THR A 82 -4.25 -6.15 -1.53
C THR A 82 -4.66 -4.75 -1.97
N MET A 83 -4.24 -4.34 -3.17
CA MET A 83 -4.58 -3.05 -3.77
C MET A 83 -6.07 -3.00 -4.13
N TYR A 84 -6.62 -4.07 -4.71
CA TYR A 84 -8.05 -4.20 -4.97
C TYR A 84 -8.87 -4.07 -3.67
N HIS A 85 -8.45 -4.74 -2.59
CA HIS A 85 -9.11 -4.60 -1.29
C HIS A 85 -8.94 -3.20 -0.68
N PHE A 86 -7.78 -2.58 -0.84
CA PHE A 86 -7.53 -1.21 -0.38
C PHE A 86 -8.46 -0.21 -1.06
N PHE A 87 -8.59 -0.27 -2.38
CA PHE A 87 -9.45 0.62 -3.17
C PHE A 87 -10.94 0.30 -3.05
N LYS A 88 -11.30 -0.96 -2.77
CA LYS A 88 -12.70 -1.32 -2.49
C LYS A 88 -13.16 -0.88 -1.10
N ALA A 89 -12.23 -0.70 -0.15
CA ALA A 89 -12.52 -0.34 1.24
C ALA A 89 -12.34 1.15 1.56
N GLY A 90 -11.76 1.94 0.65
CA GLY A 90 -11.62 3.40 0.76
C GLY A 90 -12.63 4.11 -0.11
#